data_AF-A0ABC8LFL6-F1
#
_entry.id   AF-A0ABC8LFL6-F1
#
_cell.length_a   1.000
_cell.length_b   1.000
_cell.length_c   1.000
_cell.angle_alpha   90.00
_cell.angle_beta   90.00
_cell.angle_gamma   90.00
#
_symmetry.space_group_name_H-M   'P 1'
#
loop_
_entity.id
_entity.type
_entity.pdbx_description
1 polymer ?
#
loop_
_entity_poly.entity_id
_entity_poly.type
_entity_poly.pdbx_seq_one_letter_code
_entity_poly.pdbx_strand_id
1 'polypeptide(L)'
;MVEDRSYLLSRVFSASRPSETRWDHHMHPPQEDSSSVSNLTNGKRALADDDAELKDGLRQRKSLKLTDDDSLINDIIGRDISISCLIRCSRSDYASIASLNRSFRSLVKSGTIYRLRRQNRIIEHWVYFSCQLLEWVAFDPVERRWMNLPKMHSAEAPPLVAVVNNELYAADHAGMVVRKYDKVSKKWFTLGRLPERAGSVNGWGLAFRACGERLIVIGGPRSSGGGFIELNCWIPSRDGSSPVWTLLDRKHSSNFVYNCAVMGC
;
A
#
# COMPACT_ATOMS: atom_id res chain seq x y z
N MET A 1 17.91 -22.79 -51.46
CA MET A 1 18.08 -23.02 -50.02
C MET A 1 17.30 -21.94 -49.30
N VAL A 2 16.38 -22.37 -48.44
CA VAL A 2 15.22 -21.62 -47.96
C VAL A 2 15.62 -20.63 -46.86
N GLU A 3 15.13 -19.40 -46.97
CA GLU A 3 15.10 -18.38 -45.91
C GLU A 3 14.14 -18.83 -44.80
N ASP A 4 14.60 -18.95 -43.56
CA ASP A 4 13.73 -19.20 -42.42
C ASP A 4 13.46 -17.88 -41.68
N ARG A 5 12.32 -17.26 -42.02
CA ARG A 5 11.73 -16.14 -41.29
C ARG A 5 10.93 -16.70 -40.12
N SER A 6 11.49 -16.66 -38.91
CA SER A 6 10.70 -16.90 -37.70
C SER A 6 9.99 -15.61 -37.26
N TYR A 7 8.74 -15.49 -37.66
CA TYR A 7 7.78 -14.48 -37.19
C TYR A 7 7.45 -14.70 -35.71
N LEU A 8 8.11 -13.98 -34.80
CA LEU A 8 7.58 -13.83 -33.44
C LEU A 8 6.53 -12.72 -33.44
N LEU A 9 5.29 -13.12 -33.77
CA LEU A 9 4.08 -12.36 -33.49
C LEU A 9 4.06 -11.99 -31.99
N SER A 10 4.32 -10.73 -31.68
CA SER A 10 4.06 -10.16 -30.36
C SER A 10 2.55 -10.21 -30.11
N ARG A 11 2.06 -11.26 -29.46
CA ARG A 11 0.73 -11.25 -28.86
C ARG A 11 0.80 -10.34 -27.64
N VAL A 12 0.48 -9.07 -27.86
CA VAL A 12 0.09 -8.13 -26.80
C VAL A 12 -1.17 -8.73 -26.18
N PHE A 13 -1.02 -9.45 -25.07
CA PHE A 13 -2.17 -9.74 -24.22
C PHE A 13 -2.57 -8.43 -23.57
N SER A 14 -3.67 -7.84 -24.04
CA SER A 14 -4.37 -6.80 -23.30
C SER A 14 -4.71 -7.36 -21.93
N ALA A 15 -4.04 -6.87 -20.88
CA ALA A 15 -4.44 -7.13 -19.50
C ALA A 15 -5.78 -6.44 -19.28
N SER A 16 -6.87 -7.18 -19.49
CA SER A 16 -8.24 -6.74 -19.26
C SER A 16 -8.53 -6.71 -17.76
N ARG A 17 -8.02 -5.69 -17.05
CA ARG A 17 -8.59 -5.23 -15.78
C ARG A 17 -8.16 -3.77 -15.51
N PRO A 18 -9.11 -2.86 -15.18
CA PRO A 18 -8.83 -1.44 -15.06
C PRO A 18 -7.87 -1.13 -13.90
N SER A 19 -7.11 -0.03 -14.05
CA SER A 19 -6.25 0.53 -13.02
C SER A 19 -7.02 0.81 -11.73
N GLU A 20 -6.40 0.53 -10.59
CA GLU A 20 -7.03 0.73 -9.27
C GLU A 20 -7.33 2.20 -8.94
N THR A 21 -6.77 3.14 -9.70
CA THR A 21 -7.02 4.59 -9.59
C THR A 21 -8.44 5.00 -9.96
N ARG A 22 -9.23 4.14 -10.62
CA ARG A 22 -10.60 4.48 -11.07
C ARG A 22 -11.66 4.35 -9.96
N TRP A 23 -11.28 3.90 -8.77
CA TRP A 23 -12.22 3.57 -7.67
C TRP A 23 -12.27 4.63 -6.56
N ASP A 24 -11.48 5.70 -6.65
CA ASP A 24 -11.49 6.79 -5.66
C ASP A 24 -12.83 7.56 -5.63
N HIS A 25 -13.63 7.50 -6.71
CA HIS A 25 -14.88 8.28 -6.84
C HIS A 25 -16.13 7.64 -6.21
N HIS A 26 -16.05 6.44 -5.64
CA HIS A 26 -17.22 5.76 -5.00
C HIS A 26 -17.05 5.54 -3.49
N MET A 27 -16.13 6.27 -2.85
CA MET A 27 -15.77 6.09 -1.43
C MET A 27 -16.17 7.25 -0.52
N HIS A 28 -17.07 8.13 -0.94
CA HIS A 28 -17.65 9.16 -0.06
C HIS A 28 -19.09 8.80 0.33
N PRO A 29 -19.42 8.72 1.64
CA PRO A 29 -20.81 8.77 2.10
C PRO A 29 -21.38 10.18 1.86
N PRO A 30 -22.72 10.36 1.72
CA PRO A 30 -23.32 11.69 1.71
C PRO A 30 -22.98 12.42 3.00
N GLN A 31 -22.53 13.67 2.90
CA GLN A 31 -22.43 14.56 4.05
C GLN A 31 -23.85 14.87 4.53
N GLU A 32 -24.16 14.49 5.77
CA GLU A 32 -25.27 15.08 6.50
C GLU A 32 -24.83 16.48 6.93
N ASP A 33 -25.36 17.50 6.26
CA ASP A 33 -25.19 18.90 6.64
C ASP A 33 -25.95 19.17 7.94
N SER A 34 -25.21 19.18 9.05
CA SER A 34 -25.66 19.76 10.32
C SER A 34 -25.05 21.15 10.48
N SER A 35 -25.79 22.21 10.10
CA SER A 35 -25.97 23.43 10.91
C SER A 35 -26.53 24.58 10.07
N SER A 36 -27.74 25.02 10.41
CA SER A 36 -28.08 26.43 10.36
C SER A 36 -29.10 26.74 11.45
N VAL A 37 -28.58 27.30 12.54
CA VAL A 37 -29.36 27.96 13.59
C VAL A 37 -29.74 29.34 13.06
N SER A 38 -31.02 29.68 13.06
CA SER A 38 -31.47 31.05 13.28
C SER A 38 -32.82 31.07 14.00
N ASN A 39 -32.85 31.87 15.07
CA ASN A 39 -33.95 32.05 16.01
C ASN A 39 -35.14 32.76 15.38
N LEU A 40 -36.36 32.41 15.81
CA LEU A 40 -37.44 33.37 16.05
C LEU A 40 -38.46 32.82 17.06
N THR A 41 -38.97 33.76 17.84
CA THR A 41 -39.59 33.63 19.15
C THR A 41 -41.12 33.49 19.12
N ASN A 42 -41.66 33.06 20.28
CA ASN A 42 -43.00 33.26 20.85
C ASN A 42 -44.12 32.21 20.60
N GLY A 43 -44.49 31.51 21.69
CA GLY A 43 -45.74 31.83 22.40
C GLY A 43 -46.91 30.83 22.37
N LYS A 44 -47.17 30.23 23.56
CA LYS A 44 -48.48 29.90 24.20
C LYS A 44 -49.20 28.55 23.94
N ARG A 45 -49.41 27.86 25.08
CA ARG A 45 -50.58 27.10 25.61
C ARG A 45 -50.95 25.79 24.89
N ALA A 46 -50.77 24.62 25.55
CA ALA A 46 -51.63 23.98 26.58
C ALA A 46 -52.90 23.35 25.99
N LEU A 47 -53.04 22.02 26.11
CA LEU A 47 -54.22 21.29 26.61
C LEU A 47 -53.89 19.78 26.70
N ALA A 48 -54.40 19.16 27.75
CA ALA A 48 -54.32 17.75 28.09
C ALA A 48 -55.55 16.97 27.56
N ASP A 49 -55.54 15.67 27.85
CA ASP A 49 -56.65 14.70 27.89
C ASP A 49 -56.77 13.69 26.73
N ASP A 50 -56.36 12.46 27.10
CA ASP A 50 -57.15 11.23 27.18
C ASP A 50 -57.47 10.33 25.96
N ASP A 51 -57.29 9.04 26.28
CA ASP A 51 -57.90 7.81 25.76
C ASP A 51 -57.47 7.25 24.40
N ALA A 52 -56.80 6.09 24.43
CA ALA A 52 -57.45 4.82 24.09
C ALA A 52 -56.44 3.65 24.07
N GLU A 53 -56.56 2.82 25.10
CA GLU A 53 -56.03 1.46 25.15
C GLU A 53 -56.98 0.53 24.36
N LEU A 54 -56.50 -0.06 23.25
CA LEU A 54 -56.85 -1.38 22.66
C LEU A 54 -56.54 -1.36 21.16
N LYS A 55 -55.44 -2.01 20.74
CA LYS A 55 -55.41 -2.94 19.59
C LYS A 55 -54.26 -3.92 19.76
N ASP A 56 -54.57 -4.95 20.53
CA ASP A 56 -53.95 -6.27 20.46
C ASP A 56 -54.01 -6.84 19.02
N GLY A 57 -53.04 -7.69 18.66
CA GLY A 57 -53.30 -8.76 17.70
C GLY A 57 -52.63 -8.77 16.32
N LEU A 58 -51.73 -7.84 15.93
CA LEU A 58 -51.10 -7.91 14.59
C LEU A 58 -49.59 -7.62 14.50
N ARG A 59 -48.83 -7.78 15.59
CA ARG A 59 -47.35 -7.66 15.58
C ARG A 59 -46.59 -8.99 15.68
N GLN A 60 -47.23 -10.11 15.39
CA GLN A 60 -46.59 -11.44 15.44
C GLN A 60 -46.70 -12.20 14.11
N ARG A 61 -45.98 -11.71 13.09
CA ARG A 61 -45.55 -12.39 11.83
C ARG A 61 -45.14 -11.29 10.85
N LYS A 62 -43.91 -11.15 10.35
CA LYS A 62 -42.74 -12.01 10.23
C LYS A 62 -41.53 -11.11 10.48
N SER A 63 -40.82 -11.31 11.59
CA SER A 63 -39.37 -11.07 11.54
C SER A 63 -38.80 -12.26 10.78
N LEU A 64 -38.85 -12.18 9.44
CA LEU A 64 -37.85 -12.87 8.65
C LEU A 64 -36.56 -12.19 9.08
N LYS A 65 -35.81 -12.83 9.98
CA LYS A 65 -34.39 -12.53 10.15
C LYS A 65 -33.80 -12.70 8.76
N LEU A 66 -33.66 -11.59 8.05
CA LEU A 66 -32.68 -11.47 6.98
C LEU A 66 -31.37 -11.84 7.67
N THR A 67 -30.93 -13.08 7.44
CA THR A 67 -29.59 -13.50 7.77
C THR A 67 -28.69 -12.42 7.22
N ASP A 68 -27.92 -11.81 8.11
CA ASP A 68 -27.00 -10.73 7.78
C ASP A 68 -25.99 -11.29 6.78
N ASP A 69 -26.24 -11.07 5.49
CA ASP A 69 -25.37 -11.45 4.35
C ASP A 69 -23.97 -10.78 4.47
N ASP A 70 -23.76 -9.96 5.50
CA ASP A 70 -22.49 -9.37 5.91
C ASP A 70 -21.64 -10.23 6.84
N SER A 71 -22.12 -11.40 7.24
CA SER A 71 -21.24 -12.34 7.92
C SER A 71 -20.25 -12.93 6.91
N LEU A 72 -18.97 -12.96 7.27
CA LEU A 72 -17.88 -13.46 6.44
C LEU A 72 -18.03 -14.98 6.32
N ILE A 73 -18.97 -15.44 5.49
CA ILE A 73 -19.42 -16.84 5.43
C ILE A 73 -19.62 -17.41 6.85
N ASN A 74 -20.53 -16.84 7.66
CA ASN A 74 -21.11 -17.58 8.80
C ASN A 74 -22.43 -18.16 8.26
N ASP A 75 -22.60 -19.47 8.10
CA ASP A 75 -22.53 -20.49 9.15
C ASP A 75 -21.86 -21.82 8.72
N ILE A 76 -21.35 -21.94 7.49
CA ILE A 76 -20.94 -23.26 6.92
C ILE A 76 -19.43 -23.54 7.05
N ILE A 77 -18.57 -22.55 6.78
CA ILE A 77 -17.10 -22.73 6.76
C ILE A 77 -16.46 -22.09 7.99
N GLY A 78 -17.08 -21.05 8.56
CA GLY A 78 -16.54 -20.32 9.69
C GLY A 78 -15.50 -19.26 9.28
N ARG A 79 -15.47 -18.17 10.05
CA ARG A 79 -14.64 -16.98 9.77
C ARG A 79 -13.14 -17.29 9.71
N ASP A 80 -12.64 -18.12 10.63
CA ASP A 80 -11.21 -18.40 10.74
C ASP A 80 -10.68 -19.25 9.60
N ILE A 81 -11.47 -20.24 9.14
CA ILE A 81 -11.13 -21.05 7.96
C ILE A 81 -11.16 -20.18 6.71
N SER A 82 -12.18 -19.32 6.57
CA SER A 82 -12.26 -18.36 5.47
C SER A 82 -11.02 -17.47 5.41
N ILE A 83 -10.63 -16.86 6.54
CA ILE A 83 -9.41 -16.05 6.63
C ILE A 83 -8.15 -16.87 6.30
N SER A 84 -8.07 -18.12 6.80
CA SER A 84 -6.94 -19.02 6.54
C SER A 84 -6.77 -19.40 5.07
N CYS A 85 -7.88 -19.46 4.32
CA CYS A 85 -7.86 -19.63 2.86
C CYS A 85 -7.44 -18.32 2.17
N LEU A 86 -8.03 -17.19 2.56
CA LEU A 86 -7.77 -15.88 1.94
C LEU A 86 -6.30 -15.43 2.04
N ILE A 87 -5.62 -15.74 3.15
CA ILE A 87 -4.19 -15.40 3.29
C ILE A 87 -3.30 -16.15 2.28
N ARG A 88 -3.79 -17.24 1.68
CA ARG A 88 -3.08 -18.03 0.65
C ARG A 88 -3.42 -17.59 -0.78
N CYS A 89 -4.49 -16.83 -1.01
CA CYS A 89 -4.81 -16.28 -2.32
C CYS A 89 -3.75 -15.26 -2.78
N SER A 90 -3.54 -15.12 -4.10
CA SER A 90 -2.64 -14.10 -4.65
C SER A 90 -3.09 -12.70 -4.23
N ARG A 91 -2.13 -11.80 -3.99
CA ARG A 91 -2.44 -10.39 -3.70
C ARG A 91 -3.25 -9.72 -4.80
N SER A 92 -3.11 -10.18 -6.05
CA SER A 92 -3.86 -9.65 -7.19
C SER A 92 -5.37 -9.93 -7.11
N ASP A 93 -5.79 -10.95 -6.35
CA ASP A 93 -7.19 -11.34 -6.22
C ASP A 93 -7.92 -10.56 -5.11
N TYR A 94 -7.21 -9.85 -4.24
CA TYR A 94 -7.81 -9.15 -3.10
C TYR A 94 -8.81 -8.07 -3.51
N ALA A 95 -8.62 -7.45 -4.67
CA ALA A 95 -9.60 -6.54 -5.23
C ALA A 95 -10.92 -7.25 -5.59
N SER A 96 -10.83 -8.42 -6.24
CA SER A 96 -12.01 -9.24 -6.56
C SER A 96 -12.68 -9.78 -5.30
N ILE A 97 -11.90 -10.27 -4.33
CA ILE A 97 -12.42 -10.75 -3.04
C ILE A 97 -13.12 -9.62 -2.28
N ALA A 98 -12.54 -8.42 -2.23
CA ALA A 98 -13.14 -7.25 -1.57
C ALA A 98 -14.43 -6.76 -2.25
N SER A 99 -14.76 -7.25 -3.45
CA SER A 99 -15.99 -6.92 -4.16
C SER A 99 -17.15 -7.87 -3.84
N LEU A 100 -16.89 -9.00 -3.18
CA LEU A 100 -17.89 -10.04 -2.93
C LEU A 100 -18.97 -9.62 -1.92
N ASN A 101 -18.58 -9.07 -0.76
CA ASN A 101 -19.51 -8.53 0.24
C ASN A 101 -18.84 -7.52 1.18
N ARG A 102 -19.62 -6.85 2.05
CA ARG A 102 -19.09 -5.84 3.00
C ARG A 102 -18.09 -6.43 3.99
N SER A 103 -18.26 -7.68 4.38
CA SER A 103 -17.37 -8.39 5.29
C SER A 103 -15.97 -8.60 4.70
N PHE A 104 -15.88 -9.14 3.48
CA PHE A 104 -14.61 -9.31 2.76
C PHE A 104 -13.97 -7.97 2.47
N ARG A 105 -14.76 -6.97 2.06
CA ARG A 105 -14.27 -5.60 1.85
C ARG A 105 -13.65 -5.04 3.13
N SER A 106 -14.34 -5.16 4.25
CA SER A 106 -13.87 -4.71 5.57
C SER A 106 -12.58 -5.44 5.98
N LEU A 107 -12.52 -6.76 5.78
CA LEU A 107 -11.34 -7.57 6.10
C LEU A 107 -10.11 -7.14 5.29
N VAL A 108 -10.25 -6.93 3.98
CA VAL A 108 -9.16 -6.44 3.12
C VAL A 108 -8.75 -5.01 3.52
N LYS A 109 -9.73 -4.11 3.71
CA LYS A 109 -9.50 -2.70 4.07
C LYS A 109 -8.89 -2.53 5.46
N SER A 110 -9.16 -3.43 6.40
CA SER A 110 -8.53 -3.40 7.73
C SER A 110 -7.04 -3.75 7.72
N GLY A 111 -6.56 -4.35 6.63
CA GLY A 111 -5.19 -4.85 6.51
C GLY A 111 -4.90 -6.12 7.29
N THR A 112 -5.91 -6.73 7.92
CA THR A 112 -5.77 -7.96 8.73
C THR A 112 -5.12 -9.10 7.94
N ILE A 113 -5.51 -9.28 6.68
CA ILE A 113 -4.94 -10.30 5.79
C ILE A 113 -3.42 -10.11 5.62
N TYR A 114 -2.95 -8.88 5.44
CA TYR A 114 -1.51 -8.61 5.28
C TYR A 114 -0.72 -8.87 6.58
N ARG A 115 -1.31 -8.55 7.74
CA ARG A 115 -0.69 -8.85 9.04
C ARG A 115 -0.58 -10.36 9.27
N LEU A 116 -1.65 -11.09 8.99
CA LEU A 116 -1.69 -12.55 9.15
C LEU A 116 -0.73 -13.25 8.19
N ARG A 117 -0.61 -12.81 6.94
CA ARG A 117 0.40 -13.34 6.01
C ARG A 117 1.81 -13.19 6.54
N ARG A 118 2.13 -12.01 7.12
CA ARG A 118 3.43 -11.77 7.75
C ARG A 118 3.67 -12.70 8.93
N GLN A 119 2.67 -12.91 9.80
CA GLN A 119 2.77 -13.82 10.95
C GLN A 119 2.95 -15.29 10.52
N ASN A 120 2.25 -15.70 9.46
CA ASN A 120 2.31 -17.06 8.91
C ASN A 120 3.47 -17.26 7.93
N ARG A 121 4.38 -16.28 7.79
CA ARG A 121 5.53 -16.31 6.86
C ARG A 121 5.12 -16.61 5.41
N ILE A 122 3.91 -16.21 5.01
CA ILE A 122 3.43 -16.34 3.63
C ILE A 122 4.01 -15.19 2.82
N ILE A 123 5.05 -15.49 2.06
CA ILE A 123 5.76 -14.55 1.20
C ILE A 123 5.31 -14.74 -0.24
N GLU A 124 5.06 -13.63 -0.93
CA GLU A 124 4.77 -13.61 -2.36
C GLU A 124 5.73 -12.59 -2.96
N HIS A 125 6.58 -13.05 -3.88
CA HIS A 125 7.60 -12.22 -4.49
C HIS A 125 6.98 -11.44 -5.65
N TRP A 126 7.16 -10.13 -5.63
CA TRP A 126 6.72 -9.25 -6.71
C TRP A 126 7.91 -8.40 -7.13
N VAL A 127 8.08 -8.25 -8.45
CA VAL A 127 9.09 -7.38 -9.04
C VAL A 127 8.48 -5.99 -9.19
N TYR A 128 9.00 -5.03 -8.44
CA TYR A 128 8.57 -3.63 -8.48
C TYR A 128 9.54 -2.82 -9.34
N PHE A 129 9.01 -2.10 -10.33
CA PHE A 129 9.81 -1.23 -11.18
C PHE A 129 8.99 -0.06 -11.73
N SER A 130 9.68 0.89 -12.34
CA SER A 130 9.10 2.09 -12.94
C SER A 130 9.79 2.32 -14.29
N CYS A 131 8.99 2.38 -15.37
CA CYS A 131 9.46 2.70 -16.72
C CYS A 131 9.00 4.09 -17.19
N GLN A 132 8.19 4.78 -16.37
CA GLN A 132 7.67 6.12 -16.64
C GLN A 132 7.70 6.91 -15.34
N LEU A 133 8.11 8.17 -15.43
CA LEU A 133 8.33 9.01 -14.25
C LEU A 133 7.09 9.00 -13.35
N LEU A 134 7.28 8.65 -12.07
CA LEU A 134 6.26 8.57 -11.02
C LEU A 134 5.24 7.41 -11.13
N GLU A 135 5.26 6.64 -12.22
CA GLU A 135 4.36 5.50 -12.42
C GLU A 135 5.06 4.20 -12.04
N TRP A 136 4.40 3.43 -11.19
CA TRP A 136 4.93 2.19 -10.63
C TRP A 136 4.12 1.01 -11.09
N VAL A 137 4.82 -0.05 -11.45
CA VAL A 137 4.22 -1.34 -11.77
C VAL A 137 4.84 -2.42 -10.90
N ALA A 138 4.02 -3.39 -10.52
CA ALA A 138 4.46 -4.59 -9.87
C ALA A 138 4.07 -5.80 -10.74
N PHE A 139 5.01 -6.73 -10.86
CA PHE A 139 4.84 -7.95 -11.62
C PHE A 139 5.01 -9.16 -10.70
N ASP A 140 4.01 -10.03 -10.68
CA ASP A 140 4.11 -11.35 -10.06
C ASP A 140 4.71 -12.34 -11.08
N PRO A 141 5.95 -12.83 -10.86
CA PRO A 141 6.58 -13.77 -11.78
C PRO A 141 5.98 -15.18 -11.73
N VAL A 142 5.26 -15.54 -10.66
CA VAL A 142 4.64 -16.88 -10.50
C VAL A 142 3.33 -16.91 -11.29
N GLU A 143 2.41 -15.99 -10.98
CA GLU A 143 1.09 -15.94 -11.60
C GLU A 143 1.07 -15.15 -12.93
N ARG A 144 2.20 -14.53 -13.30
CA ARG A 144 2.36 -13.68 -14.49
C ARG A 144 1.34 -12.54 -14.56
N ARG A 145 1.11 -11.91 -13.42
CA ARG A 145 0.12 -10.83 -13.27
C ARG A 145 0.77 -9.47 -13.07
N TRP A 146 0.10 -8.46 -13.59
CA TRP A 146 0.50 -7.06 -13.49
C TRP A 146 -0.40 -6.34 -12.50
N MET A 147 0.18 -5.42 -11.72
CA MET A 147 -0.54 -4.53 -10.83
C MET A 147 0.03 -3.12 -10.97
N ASN A 148 -0.84 -2.15 -11.25
CA ASN A 148 -0.46 -0.74 -11.24
C ASN A 148 -0.46 -0.22 -9.81
N LEU A 149 0.61 0.47 -9.44
CA LEU A 149 0.72 1.13 -8.15
C LEU A 149 0.35 2.62 -8.27
N PRO A 150 -0.12 3.22 -7.16
CA PRO A 150 -0.35 4.65 -7.05
C PRO A 150 0.87 5.47 -7.43
N LYS A 151 0.62 6.59 -8.12
CA LYS A 151 1.69 7.53 -8.51
C LYS A 151 2.37 8.11 -7.28
N MET A 152 3.69 8.20 -7.33
CA MET A 152 4.47 8.85 -6.28
C MET A 152 4.75 10.30 -6.70
N HIS A 153 4.37 11.31 -5.94
CA HIS A 153 4.73 12.69 -6.29
C HIS A 153 6.22 12.97 -5.98
N SER A 154 7.07 13.03 -7.00
CA SER A 154 8.49 13.46 -6.94
C SER A 154 8.83 14.26 -8.20
N ALA A 155 9.85 15.12 -8.13
CA ALA A 155 10.05 16.20 -9.10
C ALA A 155 11.01 15.87 -10.25
N GLU A 156 11.91 14.88 -10.13
CA GLU A 156 13.08 14.84 -11.03
C GLU A 156 13.53 13.43 -11.45
N ALA A 157 14.32 12.72 -10.62
CA ALA A 157 14.80 11.36 -10.96
C ALA A 157 14.02 10.26 -10.23
N PRO A 158 13.84 9.08 -10.84
CA PRO A 158 13.09 7.98 -10.23
C PRO A 158 13.75 7.58 -8.89
N PRO A 159 12.97 7.43 -7.81
CA PRO A 159 13.52 7.13 -6.50
C PRO A 159 14.13 5.73 -6.48
N LEU A 160 15.17 5.56 -5.67
CA LEU A 160 15.78 4.25 -5.47
C LEU A 160 14.89 3.43 -4.54
N VAL A 161 14.64 2.16 -4.86
CA VAL A 161 13.70 1.31 -4.10
C VAL A 161 14.35 0.12 -3.43
N ALA A 162 13.78 -0.28 -2.31
CA ALA A 162 14.15 -1.48 -1.57
C ALA A 162 12.92 -2.07 -0.88
N VAL A 163 12.93 -3.39 -0.69
CA VAL A 163 11.89 -4.10 0.06
C VAL A 163 12.52 -4.74 1.29
N VAL A 164 12.03 -4.39 2.47
CA VAL A 164 12.42 -4.97 3.76
C VAL A 164 11.16 -5.44 4.48
N ASN A 165 11.17 -6.64 5.05
CA ASN A 165 10.02 -7.18 5.81
C ASN A 165 8.67 -7.13 5.06
N ASN A 166 8.71 -7.37 3.75
CA ASN A 166 7.55 -7.29 2.83
C ASN A 166 6.91 -5.89 2.79
N GLU A 167 7.67 -4.84 3.07
CA GLU A 167 7.28 -3.44 2.95
C GLU A 167 8.17 -2.76 1.92
N LEU A 168 7.56 -1.99 1.02
CA LEU A 168 8.25 -1.31 -0.06
C LEU A 168 8.61 0.11 0.38
N TYR A 169 9.89 0.45 0.22
CA TYR A 169 10.46 1.75 0.54
C TYR A 169 11.05 2.39 -0.70
N ALA A 170 11.00 3.71 -0.74
CA ALA A 170 11.60 4.54 -1.78
C ALA A 170 12.44 5.64 -1.14
N ALA A 171 13.68 5.79 -1.61
CA ALA A 171 14.54 6.93 -1.32
C ALA A 171 14.31 8.00 -2.40
N ASP A 172 13.59 9.05 -2.03
CA ASP A 172 13.31 10.22 -2.86
C ASP A 172 14.47 11.20 -2.72
N HIS A 173 15.39 11.18 -3.68
CA HIS A 173 16.60 12.01 -3.64
C HIS A 173 16.27 13.50 -3.79
N ALA A 174 15.24 13.86 -4.57
CA ALA A 174 14.85 15.26 -4.76
C ALA A 174 14.36 15.89 -3.45
N GLY A 175 13.54 15.15 -2.69
CA GLY A 175 13.08 15.56 -1.37
C GLY A 175 14.07 15.25 -0.23
N MET A 176 15.12 14.46 -0.50
CA MET A 176 16.02 13.86 0.51
C MET A 176 15.25 13.13 1.63
N VAL A 177 14.23 12.35 1.25
CA VAL A 177 13.35 11.63 2.20
C VAL A 177 13.19 10.15 1.88
N VAL A 178 12.90 9.36 2.91
CA VAL A 178 12.42 7.99 2.78
C VAL A 178 10.90 7.98 2.78
N ARG A 179 10.32 7.30 1.80
CA ARG A 179 8.89 7.02 1.72
C ARG A 179 8.63 5.52 1.86
N LYS A 180 7.48 5.17 2.42
CA LYS A 180 6.98 3.80 2.52
C LYS A 180 5.63 3.68 1.82
N TYR A 181 5.46 2.59 1.09
CA TYR A 181 4.18 2.26 0.48
C TYR A 181 3.31 1.47 1.46
N ASP A 182 2.12 1.99 1.74
CA ASP A 182 1.10 1.25 2.48
C ASP A 182 0.22 0.45 1.53
N LYS A 183 0.21 -0.87 1.71
CA LYS A 183 -0.60 -1.81 0.91
C LYS A 183 -2.09 -1.67 1.16
N VAL A 184 -2.48 -1.15 2.32
CA VAL A 184 -3.88 -1.05 2.73
C VAL A 184 -4.53 0.18 2.11
N SER A 185 -4.00 1.36 2.41
CA SER A 185 -4.50 2.62 1.86
C SER A 185 -4.06 2.86 0.41
N LYS A 186 -3.11 2.07 -0.11
CA LYS A 186 -2.52 2.23 -1.44
C LYS A 186 -2.00 3.65 -1.62
N LYS A 187 -1.16 4.08 -0.69
CA LYS A 187 -0.56 5.41 -0.70
C LYS A 187 0.89 5.35 -0.24
N TRP A 188 1.66 6.33 -0.69
CA TRP A 188 3.02 6.56 -0.22
C TRP A 188 2.99 7.55 0.95
N PHE A 189 3.70 7.23 2.02
CA PHE A 189 3.86 8.09 3.19
C PHE A 189 5.33 8.43 3.41
N THR A 190 5.62 9.68 3.74
CA THR A 190 6.97 10.12 4.11
C THR A 190 7.26 9.70 5.55
N LEU A 191 8.35 8.97 5.76
CA LEU A 191 8.78 8.51 7.09
C LEU A 191 9.78 9.48 7.73
N GLY A 192 10.66 10.10 6.92
CA GLY A 192 11.63 11.09 7.40
C GLY A 192 12.78 11.26 6.43
N ARG A 193 13.87 11.86 6.90
CA ARG A 193 15.01 12.25 6.05
C ARG A 193 15.97 11.09 5.77
N LEU A 194 16.61 11.13 4.60
CA LEU A 194 17.81 10.35 4.31
C LEU A 194 19.01 10.89 5.13
N PRO A 195 20.11 10.13 5.26
CA PRO A 195 21.31 10.61 5.94
C PRO A 195 21.82 11.93 5.33
N GLU A 196 22.27 12.87 6.16
CA GLU A 196 22.64 14.23 5.74
C GLU A 196 23.77 14.26 4.68
N ARG A 197 24.66 13.26 4.70
CA ARG A 197 25.76 13.10 3.73
C ARG A 197 25.45 12.14 2.59
N ALA A 198 24.20 11.70 2.43
CA ALA A 198 23.71 11.06 1.20
C ALA A 198 23.56 12.08 0.05
N GLY A 199 24.47 13.06 -0.01
CA GLY A 199 24.44 14.16 -0.94
C GLY A 199 24.71 13.64 -2.33
N SER A 200 23.70 13.76 -3.17
CA SER A 200 23.73 13.27 -4.53
C SER A 200 23.65 14.45 -5.50
N VAL A 201 24.33 14.35 -6.64
CA VAL A 201 24.08 15.24 -7.77
C VAL A 201 22.87 14.66 -8.50
N ASN A 202 21.66 15.14 -8.22
CA ASN A 202 20.41 14.72 -8.87
C ASN A 202 20.10 13.20 -8.82
N GLY A 203 20.45 12.50 -7.73
CA GLY A 203 20.23 11.05 -7.56
C GLY A 203 21.44 10.17 -7.89
N TRP A 204 22.48 10.71 -8.53
CA TRP A 204 23.76 10.02 -8.77
C TRP A 204 24.63 9.83 -7.51
N GLY A 205 25.25 8.66 -7.38
CA GLY A 205 26.15 8.34 -6.27
C GLY A 205 25.44 7.93 -4.97
N LEU A 206 24.13 7.75 -5.03
CA LEU A 206 23.31 7.19 -3.96
C LEU A 206 22.92 5.75 -4.32
N ALA A 207 23.08 4.82 -3.40
CA ALA A 207 22.48 3.49 -3.49
C ALA A 207 21.56 3.24 -2.31
N PHE A 208 20.44 2.57 -2.57
CA PHE A 208 19.45 2.19 -1.57
C PHE A 208 19.10 0.71 -1.75
N ARG A 209 19.36 -0.11 -0.74
CA ARG A 209 19.21 -1.57 -0.80
C ARG A 209 18.70 -2.14 0.52
N ALA A 210 18.08 -3.31 0.44
CA ALA A 210 17.78 -4.13 1.61
C ALA A 210 18.99 -5.03 1.95
N CYS A 211 19.27 -5.20 3.23
CA CYS A 211 20.25 -6.15 3.75
C CYS A 211 19.66 -6.81 5.01
N GLY A 212 19.16 -8.04 4.88
CA GLY A 212 18.36 -8.68 5.93
C GLY A 212 17.15 -7.81 6.31
N GLU A 213 17.06 -7.43 7.58
CA GLU A 213 16.00 -6.58 8.13
C GLU A 213 16.32 -5.07 8.07
N ARG A 214 17.45 -4.68 7.47
CA ARG A 214 17.93 -3.30 7.40
C ARG A 214 17.74 -2.72 6.02
N LEU A 215 17.42 -1.42 5.97
CA LEU A 215 17.67 -0.58 4.82
C LEU A 215 19.10 -0.06 4.90
N ILE A 216 19.81 -0.13 3.79
CA ILE A 216 21.17 0.40 3.61
C ILE A 216 21.11 1.57 2.64
N VAL A 217 21.69 2.69 3.04
CA VAL A 217 21.98 3.84 2.20
C VAL A 217 23.49 3.93 2.03
N ILE A 218 23.95 3.95 0.80
CA ILE A 218 25.36 4.19 0.47
C ILE A 218 25.43 5.53 -0.26
N GLY A 219 26.10 6.50 0.33
CA GLY A 219 26.29 7.83 -0.25
C GLY A 219 27.76 8.07 -0.61
N GLY A 220 28.01 8.56 -1.82
CA GLY A 220 29.33 9.04 -2.25
C GLY A 220 29.54 10.54 -1.99
N PRO A 221 30.77 11.05 -2.19
CA PRO A 221 31.07 12.47 -2.02
C PRO A 221 30.35 13.37 -3.03
N ARG A 222 30.01 14.60 -2.61
CA ARG A 222 29.20 15.59 -3.35
C ARG A 222 29.93 16.28 -4.52
N SER A 223 31.25 16.22 -4.57
CA SER A 223 32.09 16.87 -5.57
C SER A 223 33.29 16.00 -5.93
N SER A 224 33.72 16.06 -7.21
CA SER A 224 34.95 15.43 -7.68
C SER A 224 36.15 16.13 -7.06
N GLY A 225 37.01 15.38 -6.35
CA GLY A 225 38.16 15.92 -5.62
C GLY A 225 38.63 15.09 -4.41
N GLY A 226 37.94 13.99 -4.10
CA GLY A 226 38.25 13.12 -2.96
C GLY A 226 37.20 13.25 -1.85
N GLY A 227 37.00 12.16 -1.11
CA GLY A 227 36.01 12.09 -0.04
C GLY A 227 35.80 10.68 0.47
N PHE A 228 34.70 10.47 1.18
CA PHE A 228 34.32 9.18 1.75
C PHE A 228 33.00 8.71 1.16
N ILE A 229 32.95 7.42 0.84
CA ILE A 229 31.70 6.68 0.73
C ILE A 229 31.27 6.34 2.14
N GLU A 230 30.02 6.65 2.49
CA GLU A 230 29.43 6.32 3.79
C GLU A 230 28.36 5.25 3.64
N LEU A 231 28.43 4.22 4.49
CA LEU A 231 27.40 3.20 4.60
C LEU A 231 26.57 3.50 5.84
N ASN A 232 25.30 3.83 5.64
CA ASN A 232 24.36 4.05 6.72
C ASN A 232 23.30 2.95 6.69
N CYS A 233 22.85 2.51 7.86
CA CYS A 233 21.77 1.56 7.97
C CYS A 233 20.66 2.04 8.90
N TRP A 234 19.46 1.54 8.65
CA TRP A 234 18.32 1.75 9.52
C TRP A 234 17.43 0.50 9.49
N ILE A 235 16.94 0.08 10.66
CA ILE A 235 15.95 -0.99 10.79
C ILE A 235 14.57 -0.34 10.86
N PRO A 236 13.69 -0.53 9.86
CA PRO A 236 12.35 0.02 9.92
C PRO A 236 11.55 -0.53 11.09
N SER A 237 11.08 0.38 11.92
CA SER A 237 10.20 0.11 13.05
C SER A 237 8.75 -0.09 12.60
N ARG A 238 7.98 -0.79 13.42
CA ARG A 238 6.56 -1.08 13.12
C ARG A 238 5.62 0.06 13.45
N ASP A 239 6.03 0.95 14.34
CA ASP A 239 5.28 2.12 14.81
C ASP A 239 5.30 3.28 13.79
N GLY A 240 6.08 3.16 12.71
CA GLY A 240 6.20 4.21 11.71
C GLY A 240 7.04 5.39 12.18
N SER A 241 7.87 5.20 13.22
CA SER A 241 8.81 6.23 13.66
C SER A 241 9.80 6.61 12.56
N SER A 242 10.27 7.86 12.63
CA SER A 242 11.19 8.39 11.63
C SER A 242 12.51 7.62 11.60
N PRO A 243 13.17 7.55 10.42
CA PRO A 243 14.44 6.86 10.27
C PRO A 243 15.51 7.40 11.22
N VAL A 244 16.10 6.49 12.01
CA VAL A 244 17.30 6.76 12.80
C VAL A 244 18.47 6.04 12.13
N TRP A 245 19.28 6.79 11.41
CA TRP A 245 20.39 6.25 10.64
C TRP A 245 21.60 5.99 11.53
N THR A 246 22.13 4.77 11.44
CA THR A 246 23.39 4.36 12.07
C THR A 246 24.47 4.27 11.00
N LEU A 247 25.55 5.03 11.16
CA LEU A 247 26.75 4.89 10.33
C LEU A 247 27.40 3.54 10.62
N LEU A 248 27.52 2.69 9.60
CA LEU A 248 28.20 1.40 9.68
C LEU A 248 29.69 1.56 9.44
N ASP A 249 30.07 2.22 8.35
CA ASP A 249 31.48 2.39 7.98
C ASP A 249 31.69 3.51 6.95
N ARG A 250 32.95 3.89 6.74
CA ARG A 250 33.41 4.86 5.76
C ARG A 250 34.58 4.31 4.96
N LYS A 251 34.57 4.52 3.65
CA LYS A 251 35.69 4.17 2.76
C LYS A 251 36.12 5.37 1.93
N HIS A 252 37.40 5.70 1.97
CA HIS A 252 37.94 6.75 1.11
C HIS A 252 37.79 6.36 -0.37
N SER A 253 37.27 7.29 -1.18
CA SER A 253 37.08 7.11 -2.61
C SER A 253 37.00 8.46 -3.30
N SER A 254 37.67 8.61 -4.45
CA SER A 254 37.51 9.76 -5.34
C SER A 254 36.27 9.66 -6.24
N ASN A 255 35.67 8.46 -6.33
CA ASN A 255 34.51 8.16 -7.18
C ASN A 255 33.23 7.93 -6.37
N PHE A 256 32.08 8.16 -6.99
CA PHE A 256 30.76 7.86 -6.45
C PHE A 256 30.33 6.40 -6.69
N VAL A 257 29.24 5.98 -6.07
CA VAL A 257 28.69 4.62 -6.21
C VAL A 257 27.94 4.48 -7.54
N TYR A 258 28.44 3.63 -8.44
CA TYR A 258 27.79 3.37 -9.74
C TYR A 258 26.69 2.32 -9.65
N ASN A 259 26.92 1.23 -8.90
CA ASN A 259 25.96 0.15 -8.72
C ASN A 259 26.18 -0.48 -7.33
N CYS A 260 25.15 -1.17 -6.84
CA CYS A 260 25.19 -1.89 -5.57
C CYS A 260 24.28 -3.11 -5.65
N ALA A 261 24.79 -4.24 -5.16
CA ALA A 261 24.05 -5.46 -4.93
C ALA A 261 24.35 -5.97 -3.52
N VAL A 262 23.40 -6.69 -2.94
CA VAL A 262 23.55 -7.36 -1.64
C VAL A 262 23.26 -8.84 -1.86
N MET A 263 24.13 -9.69 -1.34
CA MET A 263 24.01 -11.15 -1.39
C MET A 263 24.01 -11.68 0.05
N GLY A 264 23.11 -12.60 0.36
CA GLY A 264 23.18 -13.39 1.59
C GLY A 264 24.05 -14.63 1.36
N CYS A 265 24.86 -15.00 2.35
CA CYS A 265 25.67 -16.21 2.34
C CYS A 265 25.12 -17.20 3.37
#